data_AF-A0A097QS06-F1
#
_entry.id   AF-A0A097QS06-F1
#
_cell.length_a   1.000
_cell.length_b   1.000
_cell.length_c   1.000
_cell.angle_alpha   90.00
_cell.angle_beta   90.00
_cell.angle_gamma   90.00
#
_symmetry.space_group_name_H-M   'P 1'
#
loop_
_entity.id
_entity.type
_entity.pdbx_description
1 polymer ?
#
loop_
_entity_poly.entity_id
_entity_poly.type
_entity_poly.pdbx_seq_one_letter_code
_entity_poly.pdbx_strand_id
1 'polypeptide(L)'
;MPDFDPKGFKLVGDYLSSLNNDSGAPPRDAINRTAVGRYYYSAFLQLREVLKNGLKKYPPSLCDKDLRDFIASLEGGSPHAAIIAFLEALKEEINDVRIRQVHNSMVYLRSLRNAADYDLKEMPEIKTPRGSEKVNFSSQSYVRKAQRKYSFVENLLDDEDGDKLEDIIRVRKNTVIDCIKRALKTLR
;
A
#
# COMPACT_ATOMS: atom_id res chain seq x y z
N MET A 1 -17.18 -18.68 4.67
CA MET A 1 -16.86 -17.34 5.22
C MET A 1 -17.35 -16.33 4.19
N PRO A 2 -17.97 -15.21 4.58
CA PRO A 2 -18.18 -14.11 3.64
C PRO A 2 -16.84 -13.76 2.99
N ASP A 3 -16.84 -13.49 1.69
CA ASP A 3 -15.62 -13.03 1.01
C ASP A 3 -15.09 -11.80 1.74
N PHE A 4 -13.85 -11.88 2.18
CA PHE A 4 -13.22 -10.82 2.94
C PHE A 4 -12.91 -9.65 2.01
N ASP A 5 -13.57 -8.50 2.22
CA ASP A 5 -13.33 -7.28 1.46
C ASP A 5 -12.23 -6.42 2.14
N PRO A 6 -11.06 -6.24 1.49
CA PRO A 6 -10.01 -5.33 1.97
C PRO A 6 -10.47 -3.88 2.22
N LYS A 7 -11.51 -3.39 1.52
CA LYS A 7 -12.09 -2.06 1.73
C LYS A 7 -12.76 -1.94 3.11
N GLY A 8 -13.13 -3.05 3.74
CA GLY A 8 -13.62 -3.09 5.12
C GLY A 8 -12.66 -2.43 6.12
N PHE A 9 -11.33 -2.55 5.92
CA PHE A 9 -10.38 -1.82 6.76
C PHE A 9 -10.49 -0.31 6.58
N LYS A 10 -10.64 0.19 5.35
CA LYS A 10 -10.79 1.62 5.08
C LYS A 10 -12.04 2.16 5.76
N LEU A 11 -13.17 1.43 5.71
CA LEU A 11 -14.39 1.83 6.43
C LEU A 11 -14.17 1.96 7.94
N VAL A 12 -13.42 1.04 8.55
CA VAL A 12 -13.03 1.16 9.97
C VAL A 12 -12.14 2.38 10.21
N GLY A 13 -11.18 2.65 9.31
CA GLY A 13 -10.32 3.83 9.37
C GLY A 13 -11.11 5.14 9.29
N ASP A 14 -12.06 5.22 8.35
CA ASP A 14 -12.95 6.37 8.17
C ASP A 14 -13.80 6.59 9.42
N TYR A 15 -14.45 5.53 9.92
CA TYR A 15 -15.25 5.58 11.16
C TYR A 15 -14.43 6.11 12.33
N LEU A 16 -13.26 5.52 12.60
CA LEU A 16 -12.38 5.96 13.69
C LEU A 16 -11.96 7.42 13.53
N SER A 17 -11.65 7.86 12.31
CA SER A 17 -11.26 9.23 12.03
C SER A 17 -12.39 10.25 12.25
N SER A 18 -13.65 9.80 12.12
CA SER A 18 -14.85 10.62 12.31
C SER A 18 -15.26 10.80 13.77
N LEU A 19 -14.72 9.99 14.70
CA LEU A 19 -15.07 10.08 16.12
C LEU A 19 -14.63 11.43 16.70
N ASN A 20 -15.56 12.07 17.42
CA ASN A 20 -15.29 13.27 18.22
C ASN A 20 -14.69 12.88 19.58
N ASN A 21 -14.08 13.87 20.24
CA ASN A 21 -13.55 13.71 21.60
C ASN A 21 -14.71 13.77 22.61
N ASP A 22 -15.62 12.81 22.55
CA ASP A 22 -16.73 12.71 23.51
C ASP A 22 -16.26 11.95 24.76
N SER A 23 -16.87 12.26 25.90
CA SER A 23 -16.63 11.57 27.17
C SER A 23 -16.99 10.10 27.04
N GLY A 24 -15.99 9.24 26.85
CA GLY A 24 -16.14 7.79 26.63
C GLY A 24 -15.31 7.24 25.46
N ALA A 25 -14.81 8.11 24.58
CA ALA A 25 -13.91 7.69 23.51
C ALA A 25 -12.51 7.33 24.03
N PRO A 26 -11.82 6.33 23.45
CA PRO A 26 -10.41 6.08 23.73
C PRO A 26 -9.53 7.32 23.48
N PRO A 27 -8.30 7.36 24.03
CA PRO A 27 -7.35 8.44 23.75
C PRO A 27 -7.19 8.68 22.25
N ARG A 28 -7.15 9.95 21.86
CA ARG A 28 -7.12 10.34 20.45
C ARG A 28 -5.91 9.76 19.71
N ASP A 29 -4.77 9.61 20.38
CA ASP A 29 -3.60 8.99 19.78
C ASP A 29 -3.86 7.52 19.39
N ALA A 30 -4.49 6.74 20.28
CA ALA A 30 -4.81 5.34 20.04
C ALA A 30 -5.78 5.17 18.86
N ILE A 31 -6.79 6.05 18.76
CA ILE A 31 -7.72 6.09 17.63
C ILE A 31 -6.96 6.39 16.33
N ASN A 32 -6.11 7.42 16.34
CA ASN A 32 -5.39 7.87 15.16
C ASN A 32 -4.36 6.84 14.68
N ARG A 33 -3.60 6.23 15.60
CA ARG A 33 -2.67 5.12 15.31
C ARG A 33 -3.41 3.96 14.64
N THR A 34 -4.55 3.58 15.21
CA THR A 34 -5.38 2.50 14.65
C THR A 34 -5.87 2.86 13.25
N ALA A 35 -6.44 4.05 13.05
CA ALA A 35 -6.96 4.50 11.76
C ALA A 35 -5.88 4.47 10.66
N VAL A 36 -4.68 4.96 10.96
CA VAL A 36 -3.51 4.88 10.06
C VAL A 36 -3.22 3.45 9.65
N GLY A 37 -3.15 2.53 10.62
CA GLY A 37 -2.89 1.11 10.35
C GLY A 37 -3.95 0.53 9.40
N ARG A 38 -5.22 0.90 9.60
CA ARG A 38 -6.34 0.45 8.76
C ARG A 38 -6.24 0.92 7.32
N TYR A 39 -5.89 2.20 7.08
CA TYR A 39 -5.66 2.70 5.72
C TYR A 39 -4.52 1.95 5.02
N TYR A 40 -3.40 1.71 5.73
CA TYR A 40 -2.28 0.95 5.16
C TYR A 40 -2.68 -0.48 4.79
N TYR A 41 -3.32 -1.21 5.71
CA TYR A 41 -3.72 -2.60 5.46
C TYR A 41 -4.72 -2.70 4.32
N SER A 42 -5.69 -1.79 4.24
CA SER A 42 -6.63 -1.75 3.11
C SER A 42 -5.91 -1.58 1.78
N ALA A 43 -5.04 -0.58 1.65
CA ALA A 43 -4.27 -0.33 0.43
C ALA A 43 -3.37 -1.52 0.05
N PHE A 44 -2.64 -2.06 1.03
CA PHE A 44 -1.74 -3.19 0.83
C PHE A 44 -2.48 -4.44 0.33
N LEU A 45 -3.61 -4.79 0.94
CA LEU A 45 -4.37 -5.99 0.61
C LEU A 45 -5.01 -5.88 -0.78
N GLN A 46 -5.57 -4.72 -1.13
CA GLN A 46 -6.13 -4.48 -2.47
C GLN A 46 -5.04 -4.58 -3.54
N LEU A 47 -3.89 -3.93 -3.34
CA LEU A 47 -2.75 -4.04 -4.26
C LEU A 47 -2.26 -5.48 -4.41
N ARG A 48 -2.13 -6.20 -3.30
CA ARG A 48 -1.71 -7.61 -3.29
C ARG A 48 -2.65 -8.47 -4.12
N GLU A 49 -3.96 -8.26 -3.95
CA GLU A 49 -4.98 -9.02 -4.66
C GLU A 49 -4.96 -8.74 -6.16
N VAL A 50 -4.92 -7.47 -6.57
CA VAL A 50 -4.83 -7.08 -7.99
C VAL A 50 -3.58 -7.66 -8.65
N LEU A 51 -2.42 -7.57 -7.98
CA LEU A 51 -1.17 -8.17 -8.48
C LEU A 51 -1.30 -9.68 -8.62
N LYS A 52 -1.74 -10.37 -7.57
CA LYS A 52 -1.86 -11.83 -7.57
C LYS A 52 -2.83 -12.31 -8.64
N ASN A 53 -4.00 -11.69 -8.75
CA ASN A 53 -5.03 -12.08 -9.71
C ASN A 53 -4.61 -11.77 -11.14
N GLY A 54 -3.97 -10.62 -11.38
CA GLY A 54 -3.45 -10.26 -12.70
C GLY A 54 -2.32 -11.17 -13.17
N LEU A 55 -1.34 -11.45 -12.31
CA LEU A 55 -0.16 -12.25 -12.64
C LEU A 55 -0.49 -13.74 -12.83
N LYS A 56 -1.44 -14.29 -12.06
CA LYS A 56 -1.90 -15.69 -12.23
C LYS A 56 -2.55 -15.96 -13.59
N LYS A 57 -3.01 -14.91 -14.29
CA LYS A 57 -3.61 -15.00 -15.63
C LYS A 57 -2.56 -14.99 -16.76
N TYR A 58 -1.26 -14.93 -16.44
CA TYR A 58 -0.22 -14.90 -17.48
C TYR A 58 -0.10 -16.25 -18.20
N PRO A 59 0.19 -16.26 -19.51
CA PRO A 59 0.34 -17.49 -20.26
C PRO A 59 1.57 -18.28 -19.77
N PRO A 60 1.61 -19.62 -19.92
CA PRO A 60 2.73 -20.45 -19.50
C PRO A 60 4.10 -20.00 -20.04
N SER A 61 4.14 -19.41 -21.25
CA SER A 61 5.35 -18.90 -21.87
C SER A 61 6.03 -17.75 -21.10
N LEU A 62 5.29 -17.06 -20.23
CA LEU A 62 5.79 -15.99 -19.36
C LEU A 62 5.92 -16.42 -17.90
N CYS A 63 5.54 -17.67 -17.57
CA CYS A 63 5.55 -18.19 -16.21
C CYS A 63 6.91 -18.83 -15.87
N ASP A 64 7.92 -17.98 -15.76
CA ASP A 64 9.28 -18.41 -15.37
C ASP A 64 9.41 -18.61 -13.85
N LYS A 65 10.63 -18.93 -13.39
CA LYS A 65 10.90 -19.11 -11.96
C LYS A 65 10.70 -17.79 -11.20
N ASP A 66 11.13 -16.66 -11.75
CA ASP A 66 11.07 -15.36 -11.08
C ASP A 66 9.61 -14.92 -10.88
N LEU A 67 8.73 -15.11 -11.87
CA LEU A 67 7.30 -14.83 -11.69
C LEU A 67 6.70 -15.64 -10.53
N ARG A 68 7.02 -16.94 -10.46
CA ARG A 68 6.53 -17.83 -9.38
C ARG A 68 7.08 -17.44 -8.02
N ASP A 69 8.37 -17.13 -7.94
CA ASP A 69 9.03 -16.67 -6.71
C ASP A 69 8.43 -15.34 -6.22
N PHE A 70 8.09 -14.43 -7.13
CA PHE A 70 7.43 -13.18 -6.78
C PHE A 70 6.00 -13.38 -6.29
N ILE A 71 5.20 -14.21 -6.97
CA ILE A 71 3.84 -14.56 -6.50
C ILE A 71 3.92 -15.20 -5.11
N ALA A 72 4.87 -16.10 -4.87
CA ALA A 72 5.10 -16.69 -3.56
C ALA A 72 5.48 -15.63 -2.51
N SER A 73 6.29 -14.64 -2.89
CA SER A 73 6.69 -13.53 -1.99
C SER A 73 5.51 -12.63 -1.59
N LEU A 74 4.46 -12.53 -2.42
CA LEU A 74 3.21 -11.83 -2.07
C LEU A 74 2.42 -12.55 -0.97
N GLU A 75 2.65 -13.85 -0.77
CA GLU A 75 1.97 -14.68 0.25
C GLU A 75 2.87 -15.03 1.44
N GLY A 76 4.19 -14.96 1.26
CA GLY A 76 5.20 -15.41 2.21
C GLY A 76 5.64 -14.38 3.25
N GLY A 77 6.94 -14.40 3.59
CA GLY A 77 7.47 -13.66 4.74
C GLY A 77 7.68 -12.15 4.53
N SER A 78 7.75 -11.65 3.29
CA SER A 78 8.10 -10.26 2.98
C SER A 78 7.15 -9.52 2.01
N PRO A 79 5.81 -9.74 2.07
CA PRO A 79 4.90 -9.27 1.02
C PRO A 79 4.81 -7.74 0.94
N HIS A 80 4.95 -7.04 2.07
CA HIS A 80 5.00 -5.58 2.11
C HIS A 80 6.21 -5.01 1.37
N ALA A 81 7.36 -5.68 1.46
CA ALA A 81 8.57 -5.26 0.76
C ALA A 81 8.46 -5.57 -0.74
N ALA A 82 7.91 -6.73 -1.08
CA ALA A 82 7.72 -7.15 -2.48
C ALA A 82 6.85 -6.18 -3.29
N ILE A 83 5.71 -5.74 -2.73
CA ILE A 83 4.84 -4.78 -3.40
C ILE A 83 5.52 -3.42 -3.58
N ILE A 84 6.22 -2.92 -2.55
CA ILE A 84 6.92 -1.63 -2.64
C ILE A 84 8.05 -1.71 -3.68
N ALA A 85 8.86 -2.77 -3.66
CA ALA A 85 9.95 -2.97 -4.62
C ALA A 85 9.43 -3.10 -6.06
N PHE A 86 8.30 -3.77 -6.25
CA PHE A 86 7.64 -3.84 -7.55
C PHE A 86 7.14 -2.49 -8.03
N LEU A 87 6.46 -1.72 -7.17
CA LEU A 87 5.99 -0.37 -7.51
C LEU A 87 7.16 0.58 -7.79
N GLU A 88 8.29 0.41 -7.10
CA GLU A 88 9.53 1.14 -7.38
C GLU A 88 10.04 0.84 -8.78
N ALA A 89 10.18 -0.43 -9.15
CA ALA A 89 10.59 -0.79 -10.50
C ALA A 89 9.58 -0.29 -11.54
N LEU A 90 8.28 -0.45 -11.29
CA LEU A 90 7.23 -0.06 -12.21
C LEU A 90 7.19 1.45 -12.47
N LYS A 91 7.40 2.28 -11.43
CA LYS A 91 7.40 3.75 -11.58
C LYS A 91 8.59 4.26 -12.42
N GLU A 92 9.67 3.49 -12.49
CA GLU A 92 10.87 3.83 -13.27
C GLU A 92 10.72 3.43 -14.73
N GLU A 93 10.07 2.29 -14.99
CA GLU A 93 9.83 1.78 -16.34
C GLU A 93 8.65 2.47 -17.04
N ILE A 94 7.60 2.82 -16.28
CA ILE A 94 6.39 3.45 -16.81
C ILE A 94 6.36 4.90 -16.35
N ASN A 95 6.42 5.83 -17.30
CA ASN A 95 6.28 7.26 -17.04
C ASN A 95 4.81 7.65 -16.78
N ASP A 96 4.23 7.09 -15.72
CA ASP A 96 2.88 7.40 -15.24
C ASP A 96 2.97 8.02 -13.83
N VAL A 97 2.49 9.26 -13.71
CA VAL A 97 2.49 10.01 -12.46
C VAL A 97 1.68 9.30 -11.37
N ARG A 98 0.62 8.56 -11.74
CA ARG A 98 -0.24 7.82 -10.81
C ARG A 98 0.53 6.69 -10.14
N ILE A 99 1.34 5.94 -10.89
CA ILE A 99 2.20 4.87 -10.34
C ILE A 99 3.21 5.46 -9.36
N ARG A 100 3.84 6.59 -9.71
CA ARG A 100 4.76 7.30 -8.80
C ARG A 100 4.06 7.77 -7.53
N GLN A 101 2.85 8.28 -7.64
CA GLN A 101 2.03 8.69 -6.49
C GLN A 101 1.69 7.50 -5.59
N VAL A 102 1.31 6.36 -6.17
CA VAL A 102 1.00 5.13 -5.43
C VAL A 102 2.23 4.57 -4.73
N HIS A 103 3.37 4.47 -5.41
CA HIS A 103 4.64 4.07 -4.78
C HIS A 103 4.93 4.95 -3.55
N ASN A 104 4.96 6.27 -3.74
CA ASN A 104 5.27 7.21 -2.67
C ASN A 104 4.25 7.16 -1.53
N SER A 105 2.98 6.88 -1.84
CA SER A 105 1.91 6.72 -0.87
C SER A 105 2.07 5.44 -0.06
N MET A 106 2.45 4.32 -0.69
CA MET A 106 2.68 3.05 -0.01
C MET A 106 3.90 3.11 0.91
N VAL A 107 5.00 3.75 0.49
CA VAL A 107 6.16 4.00 1.36
C VAL A 107 5.75 4.83 2.57
N TYR A 108 5.02 5.92 2.34
CA TYR A 108 4.56 6.81 3.41
C TYR A 108 3.63 6.09 4.40
N LEU A 109 2.60 5.39 3.89
CA LEU A 109 1.64 4.65 4.70
C LEU A 109 2.32 3.55 5.52
N ARG A 110 3.28 2.82 4.93
CA ARG A 110 4.05 1.79 5.65
C ARG A 110 4.85 2.40 6.79
N SER A 111 5.58 3.49 6.54
CA SER A 111 6.37 4.15 7.59
C SER A 111 5.48 4.68 8.71
N LEU A 112 4.34 5.30 8.36
CA LEU A 112 3.38 5.81 9.33
C LEU A 112 2.75 4.68 10.15
N ARG A 113 2.36 3.57 9.51
CA ARG A 113 1.86 2.36 10.18
C ARG A 113 2.91 1.75 11.11
N ASN A 114 4.17 1.67 10.69
CA ASN A 114 5.22 1.14 11.55
C ASN A 114 5.45 2.00 12.79
N ALA A 115 5.42 3.33 12.65
CA ALA A 115 5.46 4.22 13.81
C ALA A 115 4.21 4.07 14.70
N ALA A 116 3.03 3.94 14.10
CA ALA A 116 1.79 3.75 14.84
C ALA A 116 1.79 2.48 15.68
N ASP A 117 2.24 1.36 15.10
CA ASP A 117 2.17 0.03 15.71
C ASP A 117 3.36 -0.29 16.63
N TYR A 118 4.55 0.27 16.36
CA TYR A 118 5.79 -0.16 17.03
C TYR A 118 6.59 0.95 17.71
N ASP A 119 6.35 2.24 17.39
CA ASP A 119 7.06 3.35 18.04
C ASP A 119 6.14 4.10 19.02
N LEU A 120 6.30 3.78 20.30
CA LEU A 120 5.51 4.33 21.41
C LEU A 120 6.02 5.68 21.91
N LYS A 121 7.03 6.28 21.27
CA LYS A 121 7.44 7.66 21.56
C LYS A 121 6.28 8.61 21.29
N GLU A 122 6.29 9.75 21.99
CA GLU A 122 5.29 10.80 21.82
C GLU A 122 5.30 11.39 20.40
N MET A 123 6.49 11.59 19.83
CA MET A 123 6.68 12.08 18.47
C MET A 123 7.64 11.19 17.68
N PRO A 124 7.19 10.03 17.18
CA PRO A 124 8.03 9.13 16.42
C PRO A 124 8.46 9.76 15.10
N GLU A 125 9.66 9.41 14.65
CA GLU A 125 10.22 9.89 13.38
C GLU A 125 10.00 8.83 12.30
N ILE A 126 9.43 9.24 11.17
CA ILE A 126 9.21 8.37 10.02
C ILE A 126 10.07 8.79 8.84
N LYS A 127 10.55 7.81 8.08
CA LYS A 127 11.22 8.04 6.79
C LYS A 127 10.17 8.10 5.68
N THR A 128 10.22 9.17 4.89
CA THR A 128 9.36 9.39 3.73
C THR A 128 10.20 9.53 2.46
N PRO A 129 9.60 9.49 1.26
CA PRO A 129 10.31 9.77 0.02
C PRO A 129 10.96 11.17 -0.05
N ARG A 130 10.57 12.11 0.82
CA ARG A 130 11.11 13.48 0.87
C ARG A 130 12.08 13.73 2.03
N GLY A 131 12.42 12.69 2.81
CA GLY A 131 13.22 12.79 4.02
C GLY A 131 12.46 12.35 5.28
N SER A 132 13.01 12.66 6.45
CA SER A 132 12.38 12.34 7.73
C SER A 132 11.33 13.37 8.14
N GLU A 133 10.27 12.93 8.81
CA GLU A 133 9.34 13.81 9.52
C GLU A 133 8.99 13.25 10.92
N LYS A 134 8.79 14.14 11.89
CA LYS A 134 8.21 13.76 13.19
C LYS A 134 6.69 13.69 13.07
N VAL A 135 6.08 12.72 13.72
CA VAL A 135 4.64 12.45 13.67
C VAL A 135 4.03 12.74 15.03
N ASN A 136 2.89 13.43 15.08
CA ASN A 136 2.14 13.62 16.31
C ASN A 136 0.78 12.92 16.17
N PHE A 137 0.66 11.74 16.77
CA PHE A 137 -0.57 10.94 16.71
C PHE A 137 -1.72 11.52 17.53
N SER A 138 -1.49 12.45 18.46
CA SER A 138 -2.57 13.16 19.15
C SER A 138 -3.33 14.12 18.20
N SER A 139 -2.72 14.48 17.05
CA SER A 139 -3.33 15.29 16.01
C SER A 139 -3.95 14.44 14.90
N GLN A 140 -5.13 14.83 14.42
CA GLN A 140 -5.75 14.21 13.23
C GLN A 140 -5.00 14.47 11.92
N SER A 141 -4.01 15.37 11.91
CA SER A 141 -3.32 15.78 10.67
C SER A 141 -2.70 14.59 9.92
N TYR A 142 -2.10 13.64 10.64
CA TYR A 142 -1.48 12.45 10.04
C TYR A 142 -2.49 11.40 9.60
N VAL A 143 -3.65 11.33 10.25
CA VAL A 143 -4.78 10.48 9.79
C VAL A 143 -5.32 11.01 8.47
N ARG A 144 -5.53 12.33 8.35
CA ARG A 144 -5.97 12.97 7.10
C ARG A 144 -4.93 12.81 5.98
N LYS A 145 -3.64 12.92 6.31
CA LYS A 145 -2.55 12.61 5.37
C LYS A 145 -2.64 11.15 4.93
N ALA A 146 -2.81 10.19 5.85
CA ALA A 146 -2.95 8.77 5.52
C ALA A 146 -4.15 8.50 4.61
N GLN A 147 -5.31 9.07 4.93
CA GLN A 147 -6.52 8.94 4.11
C GLN A 147 -6.29 9.47 2.68
N ARG A 148 -5.65 10.63 2.54
CA ARG A 148 -5.27 11.18 1.22
C ARG A 148 -4.25 10.31 0.48
N LYS A 149 -3.31 9.68 1.19
CA LYS A 149 -2.36 8.73 0.57
C LYS A 149 -3.08 7.46 0.11
N TYR A 150 -4.02 6.96 0.90
CA TYR A 150 -4.87 5.85 0.54
C TYR A 150 -5.68 6.15 -0.73
N SER A 151 -6.28 7.35 -0.84
CA SER A 151 -7.10 7.69 -2.02
C SER A 151 -6.31 7.68 -3.32
N PHE A 152 -5.00 7.98 -3.31
CA PHE A 152 -4.18 7.81 -4.51
C PHE A 152 -4.02 6.35 -4.91
N VAL A 153 -3.95 5.44 -3.95
CA VAL A 153 -3.91 3.99 -4.22
C VAL A 153 -5.26 3.53 -4.77
N GLU A 154 -6.35 3.89 -4.10
CA GLU A 154 -7.71 3.56 -4.52
C GLU A 154 -7.98 4.06 -5.95
N ASN A 155 -7.61 5.30 -6.26
CA ASN A 155 -7.77 5.84 -7.61
C ASN A 155 -7.02 5.02 -8.67
N LEU A 156 -5.80 4.53 -8.42
CA LEU A 156 -5.09 3.70 -9.42
C LEU A 156 -5.74 2.32 -9.61
N LEU A 157 -6.46 1.84 -8.60
CA LEU A 157 -7.13 0.54 -8.63
C LEU A 157 -8.52 0.62 -9.27
N ASP A 158 -9.26 1.70 -9.01
CA ASP A 158 -10.66 1.86 -9.41
C ASP A 158 -10.88 2.86 -10.57
N ASP A 159 -9.83 3.48 -11.13
CA ASP A 159 -9.90 4.53 -12.18
C ASP A 159 -10.84 4.17 -13.35
N GLU A 160 -12.01 4.80 -13.44
CA GLU A 160 -12.94 4.55 -14.56
C GLU A 160 -12.45 5.18 -15.88
N ASP A 161 -11.57 6.17 -15.81
CA ASP A 161 -11.17 7.03 -16.93
C ASP A 161 -9.73 6.80 -17.43
N GLY A 162 -8.96 5.88 -16.82
CA GLY A 162 -7.57 5.62 -17.18
C GLY A 162 -7.14 4.16 -17.01
N ASP A 163 -5.95 3.82 -17.53
CA ASP A 163 -5.41 2.45 -17.37
C ASP A 163 -5.27 2.12 -15.88
N LYS A 164 -6.08 1.18 -15.38
CA LYS A 164 -5.97 0.68 -14.01
C LYS A 164 -4.67 -0.09 -13.83
N LEU A 165 -4.24 -0.29 -12.59
CA LEU A 165 -3.12 -1.21 -12.33
C LEU A 165 -3.36 -2.59 -12.96
N GLU A 166 -4.60 -3.10 -12.95
CA GLU A 166 -4.96 -4.36 -13.60
C GLU A 166 -4.73 -4.30 -15.12
N ASP A 167 -5.08 -3.19 -15.78
CA ASP A 167 -4.85 -3.02 -17.23
C ASP A 167 -3.36 -2.96 -17.56
N ILE A 168 -2.57 -2.25 -16.75
CA ILE A 168 -1.11 -2.24 -16.88
C ILE A 168 -0.55 -3.66 -16.77
N ILE A 169 -0.99 -4.43 -15.77
CA ILE A 169 -0.58 -5.82 -15.57
C ILE A 169 -1.00 -6.67 -16.77
N ARG A 170 -2.20 -6.46 -17.32
CA ARG A 170 -2.72 -7.25 -18.44
C ARG A 170 -2.03 -6.94 -19.76
N VAL A 171 -1.79 -5.65 -20.05
CA VAL A 171 -1.32 -5.16 -21.37
C VAL A 171 0.21 -5.15 -21.44
N ARG A 172 0.90 -4.70 -20.39
CA ARG A 172 2.36 -4.50 -20.40
C ARG A 172 3.13 -5.68 -19.81
N LYS A 173 2.78 -6.91 -20.20
CA LYS A 173 3.27 -8.14 -19.54
C LYS A 173 4.79 -8.23 -19.46
N ASN A 174 5.50 -7.98 -20.56
CA ASN A 174 6.97 -8.07 -20.57
C ASN A 174 7.61 -7.04 -19.62
N THR A 175 7.16 -5.79 -19.67
CA THR A 175 7.60 -4.74 -18.74
C THR A 175 7.35 -5.13 -17.29
N VAL A 176 6.19 -5.71 -17.00
CA VAL A 176 5.83 -6.17 -15.65
C VAL A 176 6.75 -7.32 -15.19
N ILE A 177 7.06 -8.27 -16.07
CA ILE A 177 8.03 -9.35 -15.78
C ILE A 177 9.42 -8.78 -15.47
N ASP A 178 9.89 -7.81 -16.25
CA ASP A 178 11.19 -7.18 -16.01
C ASP A 178 11.19 -6.43 -14.66
N CYS A 179 10.11 -5.72 -14.34
CA CYS A 179 9.93 -5.09 -13.03
C CYS A 179 9.95 -6.10 -11.89
N ILE A 180 9.31 -7.27 -12.06
CA ILE A 180 9.33 -8.36 -11.08
C ILE A 180 10.76 -8.86 -10.84
N LYS A 181 11.52 -9.09 -11.91
CA LYS A 181 12.93 -9.53 -11.82
C LYS A 181 13.79 -8.51 -11.08
N ARG A 182 13.58 -7.22 -11.35
CA ARG A 182 14.23 -6.12 -10.62
C ARG A 182 13.82 -6.10 -9.15
N ALA A 183 12.54 -6.23 -8.84
CA ALA A 183 12.02 -6.24 -7.49
C ALA A 183 12.63 -7.40 -6.67
N LEU A 184 12.66 -8.61 -7.21
CA LEU A 184 13.23 -9.78 -6.51
C LEU A 184 14.71 -9.61 -6.16
N LYS A 185 15.49 -8.93 -7.00
CA LYS A 185 16.91 -8.63 -6.69
C LYS A 185 17.08 -7.74 -5.46
N THR A 186 16.08 -6.92 -5.13
CA THR A 186 16.12 -6.05 -3.93
C THR A 186 15.63 -6.75 -2.66
N LEU A 187 15.02 -7.94 -2.78
CA LEU A 187 14.49 -8.72 -1.66
C LEU A 187 15.44 -9.82 -1.18
N ARG A 188 16.47 -10.14 -1.97
CA ARG A 188 17.54 -11.11 -1.68
C ARG A 188 18.73 -10.39 -1.05
#